data_AF-A0A962USQ6-F1
#
_entry.id   AF-A0A962USQ6-F1
#
_cell.length_a   1.000
_cell.length_b   1.000
_cell.length_c   1.000
_cell.angle_alpha   90.00
_cell.angle_beta   90.00
_cell.angle_gamma   90.00
#
_symmetry.space_group_name_H-M   'P 1'
#
loop_
_entity.id
_entity.type
_entity.pdbx_description
1 polymer ?
#
loop_
_entity_poly.entity_id
_entity_poly.type
_entity_poly.pdbx_seq_one_letter_code
_entity_poly.pdbx_strand_id
1 'polypeptide(L)' 'MLDPNSSNIELPAIPGKRYFTIGEVSELCAVKPHVLRYWEQEF' A
#
# COMPACT_ATOMS: atom_id res chain seq x y z
N MET A 1 1.88 9.72 33.11
CA MET A 1 2.38 8.93 31.97
C MET A 1 1.73 9.56 30.75
N LEU A 2 2.47 10.22 29.86
CA LEU A 2 1.89 10.66 28.59
C LEU A 2 2.01 9.47 27.64
N ASP A 3 0.90 8.80 27.38
CA ASP A 3 0.81 7.75 26.38
C ASP A 3 1.01 8.45 25.03
N PRO A 4 2.08 8.16 24.27
CA PRO A 4 2.22 8.66 22.93
C PRO A 4 1.18 7.92 22.12
N ASN A 5 -0.05 8.46 22.08
CA ASN A 5 -1.09 8.06 21.15
C ASN A 5 -0.55 8.40 19.77
N SER A 6 0.34 7.51 19.35
CA SER A 6 0.95 7.43 18.06
C SER A 6 -0.22 7.49 17.14
N SER A 7 -0.25 8.50 16.30
CA SER A 7 -0.97 8.51 15.05
C SER A 7 -0.43 7.39 14.15
N ASN A 8 -0.37 6.16 14.67
CA ASN A 8 -0.35 4.96 13.90
C ASN A 8 -1.83 4.80 13.56
N ILE A 9 -2.21 5.39 12.44
CA ILE A 9 -3.31 4.87 11.61
C ILE A 9 -3.27 3.37 11.84
N GLU A 10 -4.28 2.81 12.51
CA GLU A 10 -4.37 1.37 12.79
C GLU A 10 -4.47 0.68 11.44
N LEU A 11 -3.31 0.53 10.79
CA LEU A 11 -3.14 -0.16 9.54
C LEU A 11 -3.56 -1.58 9.90
N PRO A 12 -4.65 -2.10 9.31
CA PRO A 12 -5.08 -3.46 9.58
C PRO A 12 -3.87 -4.36 9.40
N ALA A 13 -3.57 -5.18 10.41
CA ALA A 13 -2.33 -5.94 10.53
C ALA A 13 -1.91 -6.43 9.15
N ILE A 14 -0.77 -5.91 8.65
CA ILE A 14 -0.34 -6.10 7.27
C ILE A 14 -0.47 -7.59 7.00
N PRO A 15 -1.41 -8.03 6.13
CA PRO A 15 -1.53 -9.45 5.84
C PRO A 15 -0.14 -9.89 5.39
N GLY A 16 0.34 -11.06 5.83
CA GLY A 16 1.70 -11.57 5.56
C GLY A 16 2.00 -11.85 4.08
N LYS A 17 1.30 -11.16 3.19
CA LYS A 17 1.36 -11.16 1.74
C LYS A 17 2.42 -10.15 1.33
N ARG A 18 3.60 -10.67 1.00
CA ARG A 18 4.76 -9.87 0.53
C ARG A 18 4.60 -9.32 -0.89
N TYR A 19 3.59 -9.80 -1.61
CA TYR A 19 3.32 -9.42 -2.99
C TYR A 19 1.85 -9.05 -3.13
N PHE A 20 1.61 -7.84 -3.62
CA PHE A 20 0.29 -7.37 -3.99
C PHE A 20 0.15 -7.48 -5.50
N THR A 21 -1.05 -7.77 -5.97
CA THR A 21 -1.34 -7.69 -7.40
C THR A 21 -1.45 -6.23 -7.83
N ILE A 22 -1.15 -5.95 -9.10
CA ILE A 22 -1.31 -4.60 -9.68
C ILE A 22 -2.75 -4.10 -9.54
N GLY A 23 -3.74 -4.99 -9.53
CA GLY A 23 -5.15 -4.65 -9.28
C GLY A 23 -5.38 -4.14 -7.85
N GLU A 24 -4.89 -4.88 -6.84
CA GLU A 24 -4.99 -4.46 -5.43
C GLU A 24 -4.30 -3.10 -5.20
N VAL A 25 -3.09 -2.91 -5.74
CA VAL A 25 -2.36 -1.63 -5.60
C VAL A 25 -3.05 -0.49 -6.37
N SER A 26 -3.65 -0.80 -7.53
CA SER A 26 -4.40 0.17 -8.33
C SER A 26 -5.60 0.72 -7.57
N GLU A 27 -6.34 -0.14 -6.87
CA GLU A 27 -7.46 0.26 -6.03
C GLU A 27 -7.00 1.02 -4.78
N LEU A 28 -5.93 0.56 -4.11
CA LEU A 28 -5.39 1.19 -2.90
C LEU A 28 -4.83 2.59 -3.16
N CYS A 29 -4.12 2.78 -4.28
CA CYS A 29 -3.49 4.05 -4.63
C CYS A 29 -4.36 4.90 -5.58
N ALA A 30 -5.54 4.42 -5.98
CA ALA A 30 -6.43 5.05 -6.96
C ALA A 30 -5.72 5.44 -8.28
N VAL A 31 -4.68 4.69 -8.66
CA VAL A 31 -3.90 4.88 -9.89
C VAL A 31 -4.28 3.81 -10.90
N LYS A 32 -4.24 4.14 -12.19
CA LYS A 32 -4.59 3.17 -13.24
C LYS A 32 -3.58 2.02 -13.30
N PRO A 33 -4.00 0.78 -13.59
CA PRO A 33 -3.11 -0.39 -13.66
C PRO A 33 -1.93 -0.22 -14.62
N HIS A 34 -2.12 0.51 -15.73
CA HIS A 34 -1.04 0.75 -16.69
C HIS A 34 0.07 1.66 -16.15
N VAL A 35 -0.23 2.56 -15.20
CA VAL A 35 0.77 3.45 -14.57
C VAL A 35 1.68 2.63 -13.66
N LEU A 36 1.10 1.71 -12.88
CA LEU A 36 1.86 0.77 -12.06
C LEU A 36 2.76 -0.15 -12.90
N ARG A 37 2.26 -0.62 -14.05
CA ARG A 37 3.07 -1.39 -15.00
C ARG A 37 4.22 -0.58 -15.59
N TYR A 38 3.99 0.69 -15.88
CA TYR A 38 5.03 1.59 -16.36
C TYR A 38 6.12 1.80 -15.30
N TRP A 39 5.73 1.98 -14.03
CA TRP A 39 6.68 2.08 -12.92
C TRP A 39 7.50 0.81 -12.71
N GLU A 40 6.91 -0.39 -12.79
CA GLU A 40 7.66 -1.66 -12.69
C GLU A 40 8.70 -1.84 -13.82
N GLN A 41 8.50 -1.18 -14.96
CA GLN A 41 9.43 -1.21 -16.08
C GLN A 41 10.54 -0.15 -15.95
N GLU A 42 10.26 0.96 -15.24
CA GLU A 42 11.13 2.13 -15.17
C GLU A 42 11.94 2.23 -13.85
N PHE A 43 11.51 1.51 -12.80
CA PHE A 43 12.15 1.43 -11.48
C PHE A 43 12.65 0.04 -11.11
#